data_AF-A0A947P9R8-F1
#
_entry.id   AF-A0A947P9R8-F1
#
_cell.length_a   1.000
_cell.length_b   1.000
_cell.length_c   1.000
_cell.angle_alpha   90.00
_cell.angle_beta   90.00
_cell.angle_gamma   90.00
#
_symmetry.space_group_name_H-M   'P 1'
#
loop_
_entity.id
_entity.type
_entity.pdbx_description
1 polymer ?
#
loop_
_entity_poly.entity_id
_entity_poly.type
_entity_poly.pdbx_seq_one_letter_code
_entity_poly.pdbx_strand_id
1 'polypeptide(L)'
;MRVFIASQDRTETVGMQIRENARRRATGGGPRFLSPEHSAIALKAAHDQADYLRIYSRLIGMRHGIQTESFAIPRKAGWVGTIVTRIKEFLWKFLRYQHDRIVWQQNLVNELVIAGLEFEREEYRIEIARLAERVARLEAQGPS
;
A
#
# COMPACT_ATOMS: atom_id res chain seq x y z
N MET A 1 -22.95 6.78 -6.81
CA MET A 1 -22.53 7.44 -5.57
C MET A 1 -23.18 8.82 -5.52
N ARG A 2 -23.96 9.12 -4.49
CA ARG A 2 -24.49 10.47 -4.24
C ARG A 2 -23.53 11.20 -3.29
N VAL A 3 -23.20 12.45 -3.57
CA VAL A 3 -22.24 13.25 -2.79
C VAL A 3 -23.00 14.40 -2.16
N PHE A 4 -23.09 14.35 -0.82
CA PHE A 4 -23.70 15.40 -0.02
C PHE A 4 -22.60 16.23 0.63
N ILE A 5 -22.64 17.55 0.43
CA ILE A 5 -21.78 18.52 1.12
C ILE A 5 -22.70 19.54 1.78
N ALA A 6 -22.56 19.72 3.10
CA ALA A 6 -23.41 20.59 3.89
C ALA A 6 -24.92 20.37 3.63
N SER A 7 -25.33 19.09 3.58
CA SER A 7 -26.72 18.66 3.35
C SER A 7 -27.32 19.03 1.98
N GLN A 8 -26.53 19.55 1.05
CA GLN A 8 -26.94 19.77 -0.34
C GLN A 8 -26.39 18.65 -1.23
N ASP A 9 -27.24 18.11 -2.11
CA ASP A 9 -26.82 17.17 -3.14
C ASP A 9 -25.98 17.93 -4.18
N ARG A 10 -24.69 17.61 -4.25
CA ARG A 10 -23.73 18.20 -5.20
C ARG A 10 -23.16 17.14 -6.12
N THR A 11 -23.90 16.06 -6.34
CA THR A 11 -23.47 14.88 -7.12
C THR A 11 -23.09 15.23 -8.55
N GLU A 12 -23.78 16.18 -9.20
CA GLU A 12 -23.43 16.59 -10.56
C GLU A 12 -22.12 17.39 -10.62
N THR A 13 -22.00 18.43 -9.80
CA THR A 13 -20.83 19.32 -9.80
C THR A 13 -19.58 18.66 -9.23
N VAL A 14 -19.69 18.00 -8.08
CA VAL A 14 -18.53 17.45 -7.35
C VAL A 14 -18.33 15.98 -7.69
N GLY A 15 -19.41 15.23 -7.95
CA GLY A 15 -19.30 13.83 -8.31
C GLY A 15 -18.65 13.60 -9.69
N MET A 16 -18.75 14.54 -10.64
CA MET A 16 -17.94 14.48 -11.86
C MET A 16 -16.46 14.73 -11.58
N GLN A 17 -16.12 15.77 -10.82
CA GLN A 17 -14.72 16.07 -10.46
C GLN A 17 -14.06 14.95 -9.65
N ILE A 18 -14.79 14.33 -8.72
CA ILE A 18 -14.29 13.18 -7.95
C ILE A 18 -14.03 11.99 -8.88
N ARG A 19 -14.96 11.68 -9.80
CA ARG A 19 -14.79 10.56 -10.75
C ARG A 19 -13.63 10.80 -11.69
N GLU A 20 -13.48 12.02 -12.18
CA GLU A 20 -12.38 12.37 -13.08
C GLU A 20 -11.03 12.34 -12.35
N ASN A 21 -10.94 12.88 -11.13
CA ASN A 21 -9.75 12.79 -10.29
C ASN A 21 -9.44 11.33 -9.90
N ALA A 22 -10.45 10.51 -9.62
CA ALA A 22 -10.27 9.09 -9.35
C ALA A 22 -9.76 8.34 -10.57
N ARG A 23 -10.25 8.65 -11.79
CA ARG A 23 -9.72 8.08 -13.04
C ARG A 23 -8.27 8.50 -13.29
N ARG A 24 -7.94 9.78 -13.13
CA ARG A 24 -6.56 10.29 -13.26
C ARG A 24 -5.60 9.68 -12.24
N ARG A 25 -6.10 9.33 -11.04
CA ARG A 25 -5.34 8.65 -9.98
C ARG A 25 -5.41 7.11 -10.05
N ALA A 26 -6.20 6.54 -10.94
CA ALA A 26 -6.21 5.11 -11.20
C ALA A 26 -5.12 4.72 -12.21
N THR A 27 -4.72 5.66 -13.08
CA THR A 27 -3.63 5.47 -14.06
C THR A 27 -2.25 5.82 -13.53
N GLY A 28 -2.15 6.63 -12.47
CA GLY A 28 -0.93 6.80 -11.69
C GLY A 28 -1.00 5.94 -10.43
N GLY A 29 0.05 5.18 -10.11
CA GLY A 29 0.10 4.30 -8.94
C GLY A 29 -0.55 4.93 -7.70
N GLY A 30 -1.29 4.10 -6.95
CA GLY A 30 -2.15 4.51 -5.84
C GLY A 30 -1.48 5.43 -4.81
N PRO A 31 -2.26 6.00 -3.86
CA PRO A 31 -1.72 6.94 -2.88
C PRO A 31 -0.46 6.36 -2.23
N ARG A 32 0.69 7.04 -2.43
CA ARG A 32 2.00 6.65 -1.87
C ARG A 32 1.99 6.58 -0.33
N PHE A 33 0.95 7.13 0.30
CA PHE A 33 0.79 7.18 1.74
C PHE A 33 -0.65 6.85 2.12
N LEU A 34 -0.80 5.79 2.92
CA LEU A 34 -2.04 5.46 3.62
C LEU A 34 -1.76 5.58 5.13
N SER A 35 -2.50 6.48 5.80
CA SER A 35 -2.54 6.51 7.26
C SER A 35 -2.94 5.11 7.78
N PRO A 36 -2.37 4.64 8.90
CA PRO A 36 -2.80 3.42 9.56
C PRO A 36 -4.32 3.35 9.78
N GLU A 37 -4.96 4.49 10.00
CA GLU A 37 -6.40 4.62 10.19
C GLU A 37 -7.19 4.27 8.93
N HIS A 38 -6.71 4.69 7.74
CA HIS A 38 -7.33 4.35 6.46
C HIS A 38 -7.24 2.85 6.17
N SER A 39 -6.10 2.24 6.51
CA SER A 39 -5.90 0.79 6.38
C SER A 39 -6.82 0.02 7.33
N ALA A 40 -6.96 0.47 8.57
CA ALA A 40 -7.84 -0.16 9.56
C ALA A 40 -9.32 -0.10 9.16
N ILE A 41 -9.78 1.04 8.61
CA ILE A 41 -11.15 1.19 8.10
C ILE A 41 -11.40 0.25 6.92
N ALA A 42 -10.45 0.16 5.98
CA ALA A 42 -10.57 -0.73 4.83
C ALA A 42 -10.63 -2.20 5.24
N LEU A 43 -9.79 -2.63 6.21
CA LEU A 43 -9.78 -4.00 6.73
C LEU A 43 -11.05 -4.34 7.50
N LYS A 44 -11.60 -3.39 8.26
CA LYS A 44 -12.86 -3.57 9.01
C LYS A 44 -14.07 -3.78 8.09
N ALA A 45 -14.00 -3.32 6.84
CA ALA A 45 -15.07 -3.50 5.86
C ALA A 45 -15.09 -4.91 5.23
N ALA A 46 -14.14 -5.79 5.55
CA ALA A 46 -14.14 -7.16 5.07
C ALA A 46 -15.29 -7.98 5.68
N HIS A 47 -16.04 -8.69 4.84
CA HIS A 47 -17.15 -9.53 5.27
C HIS A 47 -16.73 -10.95 5.63
N ASP A 48 -15.66 -11.45 5.00
CA ASP A 48 -15.10 -12.76 5.24
C ASP A 48 -13.56 -12.73 5.19
N GLN A 49 -12.95 -13.87 5.49
CA GLN A 49 -11.49 -14.02 5.52
C GLN A 49 -10.83 -13.82 4.14
N ALA A 50 -11.48 -14.24 3.06
CA ALA A 50 -10.94 -14.12 1.71
C ALA A 50 -10.91 -12.66 1.26
N ASP A 51 -11.99 -11.92 1.54
CA ASP A 51 -12.12 -10.49 1.33
C ASP A 51 -11.12 -9.71 2.18
N TYR A 52 -10.92 -10.10 3.44
CA TYR A 52 -9.91 -9.52 4.31
C TYR A 52 -8.51 -9.66 3.73
N LEU A 53 -8.11 -10.88 3.34
CA LEU A 53 -6.80 -11.15 2.76
C LEU A 53 -6.58 -10.39 1.46
N ARG A 54 -7.61 -10.28 0.61
CA ARG A 54 -7.55 -9.49 -0.64
C ARG A 54 -7.34 -8.01 -0.36
N ILE A 55 -8.03 -7.45 0.63
CA ILE A 55 -7.88 -6.04 1.01
C ILE A 55 -6.50 -5.82 1.63
N TYR A 56 -6.06 -6.73 2.51
CA TYR A 56 -4.78 -6.66 3.19
C TYR A 56 -3.60 -6.74 2.21
N SER A 57 -3.61 -7.69 1.27
CA SER A 57 -2.54 -7.81 0.26
C SER A 57 -2.43 -6.54 -0.58
N ARG A 58 -3.57 -5.95 -0.95
CA ARG A 58 -3.62 -4.67 -1.66
C ARG A 58 -3.05 -3.52 -0.83
N LEU A 59 -3.35 -3.46 0.46
CA LEU A 59 -2.83 -2.43 1.37
C LEU A 59 -1.32 -2.56 1.59
N ILE A 60 -0.80 -3.79 1.70
CA ILE A 60 0.65 -4.03 1.77
C ILE A 60 1.33 -3.53 0.48
N GLY A 61 0.77 -3.84 -0.69
CA GLY A 61 1.30 -3.36 -1.98
C GLY A 61 1.36 -1.82 -2.07
N MET A 62 0.39 -1.13 -1.46
CA MET A 62 0.35 0.34 -1.40
C MET A 62 1.33 0.94 -0.39
N ARG A 63 1.75 0.19 0.63
CA ARG A 63 2.68 0.66 1.67
C ARG A 63 4.12 0.55 1.18
N HIS A 64 4.46 1.36 0.19
CA HIS A 64 5.80 1.46 -0.37
C HIS A 64 6.64 2.46 0.44
N GLY A 65 7.72 1.97 1.08
CA GLY A 65 8.77 2.81 1.66
C GLY A 65 8.70 3.00 3.17
N ILE A 66 9.78 2.61 3.86
CA ILE A 66 10.10 3.10 5.20
C ILE A 66 10.50 4.58 5.08
N GLN A 67 9.80 5.46 5.79
CA GLN A 67 10.10 6.89 5.79
C GLN A 67 11.31 7.18 6.68
N THR A 68 12.35 7.77 6.10
CA THR A 68 13.45 8.43 6.82
C THR A 68 13.19 9.92 6.91
N GLU A 69 12.12 10.33 7.59
CA GLU A 69 11.91 11.76 7.83
C GLU A 69 13.09 12.36 8.60
N SER A 70 13.44 13.59 8.23
CA SER A 70 14.68 14.23 8.65
C SER A 70 14.54 14.76 10.08
N PHE A 71 15.33 14.25 11.03
CA PHE A 71 15.34 14.78 12.39
C PHE A 71 15.86 16.22 12.41
N ALA A 72 15.10 17.14 13.01
CA ALA A 72 15.53 18.52 13.22
C ALA A 72 16.53 18.57 14.39
N ILE A 73 17.80 18.89 14.11
CA ILE A 73 18.85 19.00 15.13
C ILE A 73 18.84 20.44 15.69
N PRO A 74 18.47 20.68 16.97
CA PRO A 74 18.48 22.01 17.55
C PRO A 74 19.90 22.58 17.64
N ARG A 75 20.07 23.86 17.25
CA ARG A 75 21.36 24.56 17.20
C ARG A 75 21.62 25.35 18.50
N LYS A 76 22.82 25.22 19.07
CA LYS A 76 23.34 26.12 20.12
C LYS A 76 24.23 27.19 19.50
N ALA A 77 24.11 28.44 19.95
CA ALA A 77 24.91 29.56 19.45
C ALA A 77 26.39 29.45 19.88
N GLY A 78 27.30 29.87 19.00
CA GLY A 78 28.75 29.91 19.25
C GLY A 78 29.58 28.96 18.37
N TRP A 79 30.88 29.21 18.28
CA TRP A 79 31.83 28.48 17.43
C TRP A 79 31.89 26.96 17.72
N VAL A 80 31.85 26.57 19.00
CA VAL A 80 31.76 25.15 19.42
C VAL A 80 30.45 24.53 18.92
N GLY A 81 29.34 25.29 18.95
CA GLY A 81 28.05 24.85 18.41
C GLY A 81 28.10 24.60 16.90
N THR A 82 28.83 25.44 16.15
CA THR A 82 29.05 25.25 14.71
C THR A 82 29.85 23.98 14.42
N ILE A 83 30.92 23.72 15.17
CA ILE A 83 31.75 22.52 15.00
C ILE A 83 30.93 21.25 15.32
N VAL A 84 30.23 21.22 16.46
CA VAL A 84 29.38 20.09 16.85
C VAL A 84 28.26 19.86 15.83
N THR A 85 27.69 20.91 15.27
CA THR A 85 26.65 20.80 14.23
C THR A 85 27.23 20.18 12.95
N ARG A 86 28.41 20.60 12.49
CA ARG A 86 29.09 20.01 11.33
C ARG A 86 29.40 18.53 11.53
N ILE A 87 29.87 18.15 12.71
CA ILE A 87 30.14 16.74 13.06
C ILE A 87 28.83 15.93 13.03
N LYS A 88 27.76 16.44 13.65
CA LYS A 88 26.45 15.79 13.63
C LYS A 88 25.85 15.68 12.22
N GLU A 89 25.98 16.71 11.40
CA GLU A 89 25.53 16.70 10.00
C GLU A 89 26.31 15.68 9.16
N PHE A 90 27.62 15.56 9.39
CA PHE A 90 28.46 14.57 8.73
C PHE A 90 28.09 13.13 9.14
N LEU A 91 27.99 12.88 10.46
CA LEU A 91 27.51 11.61 11.00
C LEU A 91 26.12 11.26 10.46
N TRP A 92 25.21 12.24 10.44
CA TRP A 92 23.87 12.05 9.90
C TRP A 92 23.90 11.67 8.43
N LYS A 93 24.68 12.35 7.59
CA LYS A 93 24.82 11.99 6.16
C LYS A 93 25.36 10.58 5.98
N PHE A 94 26.36 10.19 6.77
CA PHE A 94 26.97 8.86 6.71
C PHE A 94 26.00 7.76 7.13
N LEU A 95 25.32 7.94 8.27
CA LEU A 95 24.30 7.02 8.77
C LEU A 95 23.08 6.95 7.86
N ARG A 96 22.64 8.10 7.32
CA ARG A 96 21.50 8.20 6.42
C ARG A 96 21.75 7.43 5.13
N TYR A 97 22.96 7.48 4.57
CA TYR A 97 23.28 6.68 3.39
C TYR A 97 23.09 5.17 3.63
N GLN A 98 23.58 4.65 4.74
CA GLN A 98 23.41 3.22 5.07
C GLN A 98 21.96 2.87 5.38
N HIS A 99 21.24 3.76 6.08
CA HIS A 99 19.84 3.57 6.36
C HIS A 99 19.00 3.58 5.08
N ASP A 100 19.22 4.55 4.19
CA ASP A 100 18.51 4.65 2.91
C ASP A 100 18.80 3.44 2.02
N ARG A 101 20.03 2.91 2.03
CA ARG A 101 20.39 1.68 1.32
C ARG A 101 19.66 0.45 1.88
N ILE A 102 19.62 0.28 3.20
CA ILE A 102 18.91 -0.84 3.83
C ILE A 102 17.40 -0.75 3.57
N VAL A 103 16.83 0.46 3.68
CA VAL A 103 15.41 0.70 3.36
C VAL A 103 15.12 0.37 1.91
N TRP A 104 16.00 0.76 0.98
CA TRP A 104 15.83 0.42 -0.44
C TRP A 104 15.86 -1.09 -0.66
N GLN A 105 16.80 -1.81 -0.05
CA GLN A 105 16.85 -3.28 -0.13
C GLN A 105 15.61 -3.94 0.47
N GLN A 106 15.12 -3.44 1.61
CA GLN A 106 13.90 -3.94 2.24
C GLN A 106 12.66 -3.69 1.36
N ASN A 107 12.57 -2.53 0.71
CA ASN A 107 11.48 -2.25 -0.23
C ASN A 107 11.51 -3.21 -1.43
N LEU A 108 12.70 -3.47 -1.98
CA LEU A 108 12.87 -4.39 -3.10
C LEU A 108 12.49 -5.84 -2.72
N VAL A 109 12.89 -6.29 -1.53
CA VAL A 109 12.48 -7.60 -1.01
C VAL A 109 10.98 -7.66 -0.76
N ASN A 110 10.38 -6.62 -0.18
CA ASN A 110 8.94 -6.55 0.04
C ASN A 110 8.18 -6.62 -1.29
N GLU A 111 8.63 -5.91 -2.32
CA GLU A 111 8.04 -5.95 -3.66
C GLU A 111 8.12 -7.36 -4.26
N LEU A 112 9.28 -8.02 -4.17
CA LEU A 112 9.46 -9.38 -4.66
C LEU A 112 8.56 -10.39 -3.94
N VAL A 113 8.44 -10.28 -2.60
CA VAL A 113 7.58 -11.14 -1.79
C VAL A 113 6.11 -10.94 -2.11
N ILE A 114 5.67 -9.68 -2.26
CA ILE A 114 4.28 -9.36 -2.62
C ILE A 114 3.96 -9.93 -4.01
N ALA A 115 4.85 -9.75 -4.98
CA ALA A 115 4.68 -10.31 -6.32
C ALA A 115 4.60 -11.84 -6.27
N GLY A 116 5.49 -12.50 -5.52
CA GLY A 116 5.47 -13.96 -5.35
C GLY A 116 4.16 -14.47 -4.76
N LEU A 117 3.65 -13.83 -3.71
CA LEU A 117 2.36 -14.17 -3.10
C LEU A 117 1.19 -13.96 -4.05
N GLU A 118 1.26 -12.94 -4.92
CA GLU A 118 0.22 -12.68 -5.92
C GLU A 118 0.23 -13.74 -7.04
N PHE A 119 1.41 -14.18 -7.48
CA PHE A 119 1.55 -15.30 -8.42
C PHE A 119 1.01 -16.61 -7.85
N GLU A 120 1.40 -16.97 -6.63
CA GLU A 120 0.94 -18.20 -5.97
C GLU A 120 -0.58 -18.20 -5.80
N ARG A 121 -1.16 -17.06 -5.42
CA ARG A 121 -2.61 -16.92 -5.30
C ARG A 121 -3.33 -17.11 -6.65
N GLU A 122 -2.79 -16.60 -7.75
CA GLU A 122 -3.40 -16.79 -9.07
C GLU A 122 -3.26 -18.25 -9.54
N GLU A 123 -2.15 -18.91 -9.26
CA GLU A 123 -1.96 -20.33 -9.54
C GLU A 123 -2.99 -21.19 -8.81
N TYR A 124 -3.19 -20.98 -7.50
CA TYR A 124 -4.22 -21.69 -6.74
C TYR A 124 -5.62 -21.43 -7.28
N ARG A 125 -5.92 -20.22 -7.73
CA ARG A 125 -7.22 -19.89 -8.32
C ARG A 125 -7.46 -20.67 -9.62
N ILE A 126 -6.44 -20.79 -10.47
CA ILE A 126 -6.51 -21.58 -11.70
C ILE A 126 -6.70 -23.07 -11.37
N GLU A 127 -5.97 -23.58 -10.38
CA GLU A 127 -6.07 -24.98 -9.97
C GLU A 127 -7.45 -25.32 -9.41
N ILE A 128 -7.99 -24.46 -8.53
CA ILE A 128 -9.35 -24.62 -7.99
C ILE A 128 -10.39 -24.60 -9.11
N ALA A 129 -10.27 -23.68 -10.08
CA ALA A 129 -11.19 -23.62 -11.22
C ALA A 129 -11.14 -24.91 -12.06
N ARG A 130 -9.92 -25.43 -12.32
CA ARG A 130 -9.72 -26.69 -13.03
C ARG A 130 -10.29 -27.88 -12.26
N LEU A 131 -10.06 -27.94 -10.94
CA LEU A 131 -10.59 -29.00 -10.09
C LEU A 131 -12.12 -28.95 -10.04
N ALA A 132 -12.71 -27.76 -9.90
CA ALA A 132 -14.16 -27.57 -9.94
C ALA A 132 -14.76 -28.04 -11.28
N GLU A 133 -14.11 -27.72 -12.39
CA GLU A 133 -14.55 -28.20 -13.72
C GLU A 133 -14.43 -29.73 -13.86
N ARG A 134 -13.40 -30.33 -13.27
CA ARG A 134 -13.24 -31.79 -13.24
C ARG A 134 -14.31 -32.46 -12.39
N VAL A 135 -14.60 -31.92 -11.20
CA VAL A 135 -15.66 -32.43 -10.33
C VAL A 135 -17.01 -32.32 -11.03
N ALA A 136 -17.36 -31.17 -11.61
CA ALA A 136 -18.60 -30.99 -12.35
C ALA A 136 -18.74 -31.98 -13.52
N ARG A 137 -17.64 -32.27 -14.23
CA ARG A 137 -17.63 -33.29 -15.29
C ARG A 137 -17.85 -34.71 -14.76
N LEU A 138 -17.27 -35.05 -13.61
CA LEU A 138 -17.44 -36.37 -12.98
C LEU A 138 -18.85 -36.54 -12.38
N GLU A 139 -19.40 -35.49 -11.78
CA GLU A 139 -20.78 -35.45 -11.29
C GLU A 139 -21.79 -35.55 -12.44
N ALA A 140 -21.51 -34.97 -13.60
CA ALA A 140 -22.32 -35.15 -14.80
C ALA A 140 -22.22 -36.57 -15.40
N GLN A 141 -21.22 -37.36 -14.99
CA GLN A 141 -20.94 -38.70 -15.52
C GLN A 141 -21.29 -39.84 -14.56
N GLY A 142 -21.82 -39.57 -13.37
CA GLY A 142 -22.18 -40.64 -12.42
C GLY A 142 -23.30 -40.28 -11.45
N PRO A 143 -24.00 -41.29 -10.91
CA PRO A 143 -24.77 -42.32 -11.60
C PRO A 143 -26.27 -41.98 -11.61
N SER A 144 -27.00 -42.45 -12.63
CA SER A 144 -28.45 -42.64 -12.53
C SER A 144 -28.80 -43.70 -11.49
#